data_AF-A0A167X808-F1
#
_entry.id   AF-A0A167X808-F1
#
_cell.length_a   1.000
_cell.length_b   1.000
_cell.length_c   1.000
_cell.angle_alpha   90.00
_cell.angle_beta   90.00
_cell.angle_gamma   90.00
#
_symmetry.space_group_name_H-M   'P 1'
#
loop_
_entity.id
_entity.type
_entity.pdbx_description
1 polymer ?
#
loop_
_entity_poly.entity_id
_entity_poly.type
_entity_poly.pdbx_seq_one_letter_code
_entity_poly.pdbx_strand_id
1 'polypeptide(L)'
;MSFGFGLGDVLSAAQLALSVYNACKEAPAGFKALAEEVEAMYIVLQSIRKSISESETEIAVKRREELNRVSRGSLSVLKELQDLLDKYSSLGSSYRKTWDKLRWGDEKVDLLRSRIISNISLLTAFNTSLVNASQAQILARLDQVLAEIQEGKRQSSVIPQLSRGIDHLIGPSDGVWLSSDEG
;
A
#
# COMPACT_ATOMS: atom_id res chain seq x y z
N MET A 1 16.53 12.85 11.20
CA MET A 1 15.15 13.08 10.73
C MET A 1 14.29 11.93 11.24
N SER A 2 13.29 12.22 12.06
CA SER A 2 12.37 11.20 12.58
C SER A 2 11.44 10.77 11.46
N PHE A 3 11.63 9.57 10.92
CA PHE A 3 10.56 8.89 10.17
C PHE A 3 9.36 8.83 11.09
N GLY A 4 8.35 9.65 10.79
CA GLY A 4 7.19 9.86 11.64
C GLY A 4 6.53 8.54 12.01
N PHE A 5 6.33 8.35 13.32
CA PHE A 5 5.59 7.25 13.94
C PHE A 5 4.43 6.84 13.01
N GLY A 6 4.39 5.56 12.59
CA GLY A 6 3.42 5.04 11.61
C GLY A 6 4.05 4.39 10.38
N LEU A 7 4.88 5.08 9.60
CA LEU A 7 5.52 4.46 8.43
C LEU A 7 6.56 3.40 8.84
N GLY A 8 7.31 3.68 9.91
CA GLY A 8 8.23 2.71 10.51
C GLY A 8 7.52 1.44 10.96
N ASP A 9 6.37 1.57 11.64
CA ASP A 9 5.58 0.43 12.11
C ASP A 9 5.05 -0.41 10.95
N VAL A 10 4.58 0.22 9.86
CA VAL A 10 4.17 -0.48 8.63
C VAL A 10 5.34 -1.24 8.01
N LEU A 11 6.50 -0.61 7.92
CA LEU A 11 7.69 -1.23 7.35
C LEU A 11 8.13 -2.45 8.18
N SER A 12 8.19 -2.30 9.50
CA SER A 12 8.50 -3.39 10.42
C SER A 12 7.48 -4.52 10.32
N ALA A 13 6.18 -4.19 10.24
CA ALA A 13 5.13 -5.19 10.04
C ALA A 13 5.32 -5.94 8.71
N ALA A 14 5.61 -5.23 7.62
CA ALA A 14 5.81 -5.84 6.31
C ALA A 14 7.04 -6.78 6.29
N GLN A 15 8.15 -6.35 6.90
CA GLN A 15 9.36 -7.16 7.02
C GLN A 15 9.10 -8.43 7.85
N LEU A 16 8.42 -8.28 8.98
CA LEU A 16 8.07 -9.41 9.82
C LEU A 16 7.11 -10.37 9.10
N ALA A 17 6.09 -9.85 8.41
CA ALA A 17 5.14 -10.66 7.63
C ALA A 17 5.86 -11.49 6.57
N LEU A 18 6.82 -10.89 5.84
CA LEU A 18 7.61 -11.61 4.85
C LEU A 18 8.46 -12.73 5.49
N SER A 19 9.09 -12.45 6.64
CA SER A 19 9.87 -13.45 7.36
C SER A 19 9.01 -14.62 7.84
N VAL A 20 7.85 -14.32 8.44
CA VAL A 20 6.90 -15.32 8.95
C VAL A 20 6.31 -16.14 7.79
N TYR A 21 5.97 -15.49 6.68
CA TYR A 21 5.51 -16.17 5.47
C TYR A 21 6.52 -17.19 4.97
N ASN A 22 7.81 -16.81 4.86
CA ASN A 22 8.86 -17.72 4.43
C ASN A 22 9.01 -18.92 5.39
N ALA A 23 8.97 -18.67 6.70
CA ALA A 23 8.99 -19.73 7.70
C ALA A 23 7.77 -20.68 7.59
N CYS A 24 6.58 -20.14 7.30
CA CYS A 24 5.38 -20.95 7.04
C CYS A 24 5.50 -21.79 5.75
N LYS A 25 6.20 -21.32 4.71
CA LYS A 25 6.40 -22.10 3.47
C LYS A 25 7.33 -23.29 3.66
N GLU A 26 8.31 -23.16 4.55
CA GLU A 26 9.23 -24.24 4.91
C GLU A 26 8.58 -25.26 5.85
N ALA A 27 7.43 -24.90 6.43
CA ALA A 27 6.67 -25.77 7.31
C ALA A 27 5.87 -26.85 6.53
N PRO A 28 5.36 -27.89 7.22
CA PRO A 28 4.64 -29.00 6.59
C PRO A 28 3.38 -28.55 5.84
N ALA A 29 2.81 -29.42 5.00
CA ALA A 29 1.63 -29.10 4.17
C ALA A 29 0.44 -28.51 4.96
N GLY A 30 0.36 -28.78 6.27
CA GLY A 30 -0.57 -28.16 7.22
C GLY A 30 -0.48 -26.63 7.34
N PHE A 31 0.52 -25.97 6.76
CA PHE A 31 0.71 -24.52 6.90
C PHE A 31 0.30 -23.70 5.71
N LYS A 32 -0.02 -24.33 4.58
CA LYS A 32 -0.32 -23.62 3.34
C LYS A 32 -1.36 -22.51 3.53
N ALA A 33 -2.47 -22.84 4.20
CA ALA A 33 -3.54 -21.89 4.42
C ALA A 33 -3.16 -20.73 5.37
N LEU A 34 -2.19 -20.94 6.28
CA LEU A 34 -1.67 -19.87 7.14
C LEU A 34 -0.62 -19.03 6.41
N ALA A 35 0.22 -19.67 5.58
CA ALA A 35 1.15 -18.98 4.69
C ALA A 35 0.41 -18.04 3.74
N GLU A 36 -0.69 -18.49 3.12
CA GLU A 36 -1.54 -17.67 2.25
C GLU A 36 -2.14 -16.45 2.98
N GLU A 37 -2.56 -16.61 4.24
CA GLU A 37 -3.06 -15.49 5.06
C GLU A 37 -1.95 -14.48 5.37
N VAL A 38 -0.77 -14.95 5.79
CA VAL A 38 0.36 -14.07 6.09
C VAL A 38 0.87 -13.38 4.82
N GLU A 39 0.83 -14.06 3.67
CA GLU A 39 1.12 -13.48 2.36
C GLU A 39 0.14 -12.35 2.01
N ALA A 40 -1.16 -12.58 2.19
CA ALA A 40 -2.17 -11.55 2.00
C ALA A 40 -1.92 -10.34 2.91
N MET A 41 -1.57 -10.57 4.18
CA MET A 41 -1.19 -9.49 5.11
C MET A 41 0.03 -8.70 4.59
N TYR A 42 1.08 -9.39 4.15
CA TYR A 42 2.26 -8.78 3.57
C TYR A 42 1.93 -7.90 2.36
N ILE A 43 1.13 -8.40 1.41
CA ILE A 43 0.73 -7.66 0.20
C ILE A 43 0.02 -6.35 0.55
N VAL A 44 -0.91 -6.38 1.50
CA VAL A 44 -1.65 -5.18 1.90
C VAL A 44 -0.75 -4.18 2.62
N LEU A 45 0.15 -4.66 3.51
CA LEU A 45 1.13 -3.79 4.18
C LEU A 45 2.06 -3.09 3.18
N GLN A 46 2.51 -3.79 2.14
CA GLN A 46 3.34 -3.19 1.09
C GLN A 46 2.56 -2.15 0.26
N SER A 47 1.28 -2.42 0.00
CA SER A 47 0.39 -1.49 -0.69
C SER A 47 0.23 -0.19 0.11
N ILE A 48 -0.05 -0.30 1.41
CA ILE A 48 -0.13 0.85 2.33
C ILE A 48 1.20 1.61 2.37
N ARG A 49 2.32 0.90 2.49
CA ARG A 49 3.66 1.52 2.50
C ARG A 49 3.88 2.34 1.24
N LYS A 50 3.61 1.76 0.07
CA LYS A 50 3.77 2.43 -1.22
C LYS A 50 2.92 3.69 -1.31
N SER A 51 1.63 3.59 -0.99
CA SER A 51 0.71 4.74 -1.03
C SER A 51 1.10 5.86 -0.07
N ILE A 52 1.67 5.53 1.10
CA ILE A 52 2.18 6.53 2.04
C ILE A 52 3.47 7.18 1.52
N SER A 53 4.39 6.38 0.97
CA SER A 53 5.67 6.88 0.46
C SER A 53 5.52 7.76 -0.79
N GLU A 54 4.51 7.50 -1.62
CA GLU A 54 4.23 8.27 -2.84
C GLU A 54 3.38 9.52 -2.59
N SER A 55 2.76 9.65 -1.42
CA SER A 55 2.00 10.84 -1.05
C SER A 55 2.94 11.95 -0.57
N GLU A 56 3.03 13.04 -1.34
CA GLU A 56 3.69 14.29 -0.90
C GLU A 56 2.94 14.98 0.25
N THR A 57 1.68 14.60 0.50
CA THR A 57 0.84 15.22 1.53
C THR A 57 0.97 14.55 2.90
N GLU A 58 0.98 15.36 3.96
CA GLU A 58 1.03 14.89 5.34
C GLU A 58 -0.23 14.08 5.68
N ILE A 59 -0.04 12.87 6.22
CA ILE A 59 -1.16 12.03 6.68
C ILE A 59 -1.87 12.75 7.84
N ALA A 60 -3.15 13.08 7.65
CA ALA A 60 -3.99 13.67 8.67
C ALA A 60 -3.94 12.88 10.00
N VAL A 61 -3.93 13.57 11.15
CA VAL A 61 -3.75 12.98 12.49
C VAL A 61 -4.65 11.77 12.74
N LYS A 62 -5.94 11.86 12.41
CA LYS A 62 -6.90 10.74 12.57
C LYS A 62 -6.50 9.49 11.75
N ARG A 63 -6.03 9.69 10.51
CA ARG A 63 -5.54 8.59 9.66
C ARG A 63 -4.24 8.02 10.21
N ARG A 64 -3.44 8.84 10.89
CA ARG A 64 -2.20 8.39 11.54
C ARG A 64 -2.46 7.49 12.74
N GLU A 65 -3.43 7.84 13.58
CA GLU A 65 -3.83 7.00 14.71
C GLU A 65 -4.37 5.66 14.24
N GLU A 66 -5.21 5.66 13.20
CA GLU A 66 -5.74 4.45 12.61
C GLU A 66 -4.64 3.57 12.01
N LEU A 67 -3.70 4.17 11.28
CA LEU A 67 -2.50 3.50 10.76
C LEU A 67 -1.72 2.81 11.88
N ASN A 68 -1.40 3.55 12.95
CA ASN A 68 -0.67 3.02 14.10
C ASN A 68 -1.41 1.83 14.74
N ARG A 69 -2.73 1.93 14.87
CA ARG A 69 -3.56 0.86 15.42
C ARG A 69 -3.48 -0.41 14.58
N VAL A 70 -3.70 -0.30 13.26
CA VAL A 70 -3.69 -1.48 12.37
C VAL A 70 -2.29 -2.07 12.21
N SER A 71 -1.25 -1.24 12.16
CA SER A 71 0.15 -1.71 12.09
C SER A 71 0.59 -2.42 13.36
N ARG A 72 0.25 -1.89 14.55
CA ARG A 72 0.56 -2.55 15.83
C ARG A 72 -0.21 -3.85 16.03
N GLY A 73 -1.49 -3.88 15.65
CA GLY A 73 -2.30 -5.11 15.67
C GLY A 73 -1.66 -6.20 14.80
N SER A 74 -1.22 -5.82 13.60
CA SER A 74 -0.52 -6.72 12.67
C SER A 74 0.81 -7.21 13.24
N LEU A 75 1.64 -6.32 13.81
CA LEU A 75 2.88 -6.70 14.49
C LEU A 75 2.63 -7.68 15.63
N SER A 76 1.59 -7.48 16.44
CA SER A 76 1.26 -8.37 17.55
C SER A 76 0.97 -9.79 17.06
N VAL A 77 0.06 -9.94 16.09
CA VAL A 77 -0.33 -11.29 15.61
C VAL A 77 0.80 -11.96 14.85
N LEU A 78 1.63 -11.20 14.14
CA LEU A 78 2.80 -11.74 13.45
C LEU A 78 3.89 -12.21 14.42
N LYS A 79 4.12 -11.47 15.53
CA LYS A 79 5.05 -11.90 16.59
C LYS A 79 4.57 -13.16 17.28
N GLU A 80 3.29 -13.22 17.63
CA GLU A 80 2.71 -14.42 18.25
C GLU A 80 2.81 -15.64 17.32
N LEU A 81 2.62 -15.45 16.01
CA LEU A 81 2.84 -16.52 15.05
C LEU A 81 4.32 -16.89 14.92
N GLN A 82 5.24 -15.91 14.92
CA GLN A 82 6.67 -16.17 14.92
C GLN A 82 7.10 -16.97 16.15
N ASP A 83 6.67 -16.57 17.35
CA ASP A 83 6.96 -17.28 18.60
C ASP A 83 6.43 -18.73 18.55
N LEU A 84 5.25 -18.92 17.95
CA LEU A 84 4.70 -20.26 17.72
C LEU A 84 5.54 -21.04 16.71
N LEU A 85 6.04 -20.43 15.63
CA LEU A 85 6.93 -21.10 14.69
C LEU A 85 8.25 -21.51 15.34
N ASP A 86 8.87 -20.61 16.10
CA ASP A 86 10.16 -20.79 16.75
C ASP A 86 10.11 -21.85 17.85
N LYS A 87 9.04 -21.85 18.66
CA LYS A 87 8.85 -22.87 19.69
C LYS A 87 8.87 -24.28 19.12
N TYR A 88 8.34 -24.49 17.92
CA TYR A 88 8.22 -25.83 17.36
C TYR A 88 9.38 -26.17 16.41
N SER A 89 10.04 -25.20 15.79
CA SER A 89 11.31 -25.43 15.08
C SER A 89 12.39 -25.93 16.04
N SER A 90 12.36 -25.50 17.30
CA SER A 90 13.25 -25.99 18.36
C SER A 90 13.10 -27.49 18.69
N LEU A 91 12.00 -28.14 18.27
CA LEU A 91 11.73 -29.56 18.51
C LEU A 91 12.44 -30.51 17.52
N GLY A 92 13.28 -29.97 16.64
CA GLY A 92 14.09 -30.77 15.70
C GLY A 92 13.24 -31.60 14.75
N SER A 93 13.69 -32.81 14.38
CA SER A 93 13.03 -33.66 13.36
C SER A 93 11.58 -34.06 13.68
N SER A 94 11.12 -33.89 14.94
CA SER A 94 9.75 -34.17 15.34
C SER A 94 8.77 -33.02 15.02
N TYR A 95 9.28 -31.85 14.61
CA TYR A 95 8.46 -30.64 14.35
C TYR A 95 7.27 -30.94 13.43
N ARG A 96 7.47 -31.73 12.37
CA ARG A 96 6.43 -32.10 11.40
C ARG A 96 5.21 -32.74 12.06
N LYS A 97 5.45 -33.76 12.90
CA LYS A 97 4.42 -34.55 13.58
C LYS A 97 3.75 -33.76 14.70
N THR A 98 4.51 -32.94 15.41
CA THR A 98 3.98 -32.09 16.49
C THR A 98 3.04 -31.02 15.94
N TRP A 99 3.39 -30.44 14.80
CA TRP A 99 2.55 -29.45 14.14
C TRP A 99 1.26 -30.00 13.58
N ASP A 100 1.31 -31.16 12.92
CA ASP A 100 0.10 -31.81 12.42
C ASP A 100 -0.87 -32.06 13.58
N LYS A 101 -0.37 -32.54 14.73
CA LYS A 101 -1.19 -32.75 15.94
C LYS A 101 -1.79 -31.46 16.51
N LEU A 102 -1.03 -30.36 16.50
CA LEU A 102 -1.50 -29.07 17.01
C LEU A 102 -2.61 -28.48 16.14
N ARG A 103 -2.47 -28.61 14.81
CA ARG A 103 -3.49 -28.14 13.87
C ARG A 103 -4.84 -28.84 14.10
N TRP A 104 -4.85 -30.08 14.57
CA TRP A 104 -6.09 -30.80 14.88
C TRP A 104 -6.63 -30.39 16.26
N GLY A 105 -7.39 -29.29 16.31
CA GLY A 105 -8.23 -28.94 17.46
C GLY A 105 -7.55 -28.16 18.58
N ASP A 106 -6.43 -27.48 18.32
CA ASP A 106 -5.91 -26.48 19.26
C ASP A 106 -6.64 -25.14 19.08
N GLU A 107 -7.56 -24.88 20.00
CA GLU A 107 -8.32 -23.62 20.11
C GLU A 107 -7.40 -22.38 20.04
N LYS A 108 -6.17 -22.45 20.55
CA LYS A 108 -5.23 -21.33 20.52
C LYS A 108 -4.76 -21.00 19.10
N VAL A 109 -4.54 -22.02 18.28
CA VAL A 109 -4.13 -21.84 16.88
C VAL A 109 -5.28 -21.25 16.07
N ASP A 110 -6.50 -21.73 16.29
CA ASP A 110 -7.69 -21.21 15.62
C ASP A 110 -8.00 -19.76 16.04
N LEU A 111 -7.82 -19.42 17.32
CA LEU A 111 -7.93 -18.04 17.81
C LEU A 111 -6.86 -17.13 17.20
N LEU A 112 -5.62 -17.59 17.10
CA LEU A 112 -4.53 -16.83 16.46
C LEU A 112 -4.84 -16.59 14.97
N ARG A 113 -5.26 -17.64 14.25
CA ARG A 113 -5.67 -17.55 12.85
C ARG A 113 -6.82 -16.55 12.65
N SER A 114 -7.84 -16.61 13.50
CA SER A 114 -8.97 -15.67 13.47
C SER A 114 -8.52 -14.21 13.66
N ARG A 115 -7.56 -13.98 14.57
CA ARG A 115 -6.97 -12.65 14.78
C ARG A 115 -6.12 -12.18 13.60
N ILE A 116 -5.39 -13.09 12.93
CA ILE A 116 -4.65 -12.78 11.69
C ILE A 116 -5.63 -12.31 10.61
N ILE A 117 -6.68 -13.08 10.33
CA ILE A 117 -7.73 -12.72 9.35
C ILE A 117 -8.38 -11.38 9.68
N SER A 118 -8.69 -11.13 10.95
CA SER A 118 -9.23 -9.85 11.41
C SER A 118 -8.29 -8.68 11.13
N ASN A 119 -6.99 -8.83 11.39
CA ASN A 119 -6.01 -7.79 11.09
C ASN A 119 -5.82 -7.57 9.58
N ILE A 120 -5.87 -8.62 8.75
CA ILE A 120 -5.88 -8.50 7.28
C ILE A 120 -7.09 -7.67 6.82
N SER A 121 -8.26 -7.96 7.39
CA SER A 121 -9.50 -7.24 7.05
C SER A 121 -9.41 -5.76 7.42
N LEU A 122 -8.89 -5.46 8.62
CA LEU A 122 -8.66 -4.08 9.07
C LEU A 122 -7.63 -3.34 8.21
N LEU A 123 -6.52 -3.98 7.86
CA LEU A 123 -5.52 -3.42 6.95
C LEU A 123 -6.12 -3.13 5.57
N THR A 124 -6.91 -4.07 5.03
CA THR A 124 -7.54 -3.93 3.72
C THR A 124 -8.55 -2.79 3.71
N ALA A 125 -9.37 -2.67 4.76
CA ALA A 125 -10.31 -1.57 4.93
C ALA A 125 -9.59 -0.22 5.03
N PHE A 126 -8.50 -0.15 5.82
CA PHE A 126 -7.66 1.05 5.91
C PHE A 126 -7.05 1.42 4.56
N ASN A 127 -6.47 0.45 3.84
CA ASN A 127 -5.89 0.69 2.52
C ASN A 127 -6.93 1.21 1.51
N THR A 128 -8.14 0.64 1.54
CA THR A 128 -9.26 1.09 0.71
C THR A 128 -9.65 2.53 1.05
N SER A 129 -9.74 2.85 2.34
CA SER A 129 -10.00 4.23 2.83
C SER A 129 -8.92 5.21 2.35
N LEU A 130 -7.65 4.79 2.38
CA LEU A 130 -6.52 5.60 1.90
C LEU A 130 -6.64 5.92 0.40
N VAL A 131 -6.94 4.92 -0.43
CA VAL A 131 -7.13 5.08 -1.88
C VAL A 131 -8.36 5.93 -2.20
N ASN A 132 -9.47 5.73 -1.50
CA ASN A 132 -10.67 6.54 -1.72
C ASN A 132 -10.45 8.01 -1.35
N ALA A 133 -9.70 8.27 -0.29
CA ALA A 133 -9.38 9.63 0.12
C ALA A 133 -8.50 10.36 -0.90
N SER A 134 -7.53 9.68 -1.53
CA SER A 134 -6.72 10.30 -2.58
C SER A 134 -7.55 10.57 -3.84
N GLN A 135 -8.44 9.66 -4.23
CA GLN A 135 -9.37 9.88 -5.35
C GLN A 135 -10.31 11.07 -5.11
N ALA A 136 -10.88 11.19 -3.90
CA ALA A 136 -11.74 12.32 -3.55
C ALA A 136 -10.98 13.66 -3.61
N GLN A 137 -9.71 13.69 -3.20
CA GLN A 137 -8.87 14.90 -3.31
C GLN A 137 -8.60 15.28 -4.77
N ILE A 138 -8.36 14.30 -5.64
CA ILE A 138 -8.17 14.55 -7.08
C ILE A 138 -9.43 15.15 -7.68
N LEU A 139 -10.60 14.56 -7.42
CA LEU A 139 -11.89 15.06 -7.91
C LEU A 139 -12.14 16.50 -7.46
N ALA A 140 -11.92 16.79 -6.17
CA ALA A 140 -12.09 18.15 -5.64
C ALA A 140 -11.18 19.18 -6.33
N ARG A 141 -9.93 18.81 -6.66
CA ARG A 141 -9.02 19.70 -7.41
C ARG A 141 -9.43 19.86 -8.86
N LEU A 142 -9.97 18.82 -9.51
CA LEU A 142 -10.51 18.93 -10.87
C LEU A 142 -11.73 19.86 -10.91
N ASP A 143 -12.63 19.75 -9.94
CA ASP A 143 -13.79 20.64 -9.82
C ASP A 143 -13.36 22.10 -9.62
N GLN A 144 -12.32 22.33 -8.81
CA GLN A 144 -11.73 23.67 -8.64
C GLN A 144 -11.18 24.22 -9.96
N VAL A 145 -10.40 23.43 -10.70
CA VAL A 145 -9.86 23.86 -12.01
C VAL A 145 -10.98 24.15 -13.02
N LEU A 146 -12.03 23.33 -13.03
CA LEU A 146 -13.19 23.55 -13.89
C LEU A 146 -13.94 24.84 -13.52
N ALA A 147 -14.11 25.11 -12.22
CA ALA A 147 -14.70 26.36 -11.75
C ALA A 147 -13.85 27.57 -12.17
N GLU A 148 -12.53 27.51 -11.98
CA GLU A 148 -11.60 28.57 -12.42
C GLU A 148 -11.64 28.80 -13.94
N ILE A 149 -11.78 27.75 -14.76
CA ILE A 149 -11.97 27.89 -16.21
C ILE A 149 -13.33 28.53 -16.55
N GLN A 150 -14.39 28.18 -15.83
CA GLN A 150 -15.72 28.74 -16.06
C GLN A 150 -15.81 30.20 -15.65
N GLU A 151 -15.19 30.57 -14.52
CA GLU A 151 -15.07 31.95 -14.05
C GLU A 151 -14.10 32.77 -14.94
N GLY A 152 -13.02 32.13 -15.41
CA GLY A 152 -12.03 32.69 -16.34
C GLY A 152 -12.52 32.92 -17.77
N LYS A 153 -13.70 32.41 -18.16
CA LYS A 153 -14.33 32.75 -19.46
C LYS A 153 -14.79 34.21 -19.57
N ARG A 154 -14.61 35.05 -18.55
CA ARG A 154 -14.81 36.51 -18.65
C ARG A 154 -13.53 37.35 -18.76
N GLN A 155 -12.33 36.78 -18.62
CA GLN A 155 -11.10 37.53 -18.92
C GLN A 155 -10.08 36.62 -19.61
N SER A 156 -9.85 36.92 -20.88
CA SER A 156 -8.76 36.42 -21.70
C SER A 156 -7.43 36.32 -20.94
N SER A 157 -6.67 35.26 -21.23
CA SER A 157 -5.28 34.96 -20.86
C SER A 157 -5.01 34.31 -19.50
N VAL A 158 -4.96 32.98 -19.47
CA VAL A 158 -3.90 32.24 -18.74
C VAL A 158 -3.53 30.98 -19.52
N ILE A 159 -2.74 31.10 -20.59
CA ILE A 159 -1.84 30.02 -21.01
C ILE A 159 -0.50 30.62 -21.47
N PRO A 160 0.51 30.74 -20.59
CA PRO A 160 1.90 30.76 -21.03
C PRO A 160 2.65 29.46 -20.71
N GLN A 161 2.03 28.48 -20.02
CA GLN A 161 2.75 27.28 -19.56
C GLN A 161 2.46 25.99 -20.33
N LEU A 162 1.30 25.88 -21.01
CA LEU A 162 1.02 24.73 -21.90
C LEU A 162 1.58 24.91 -23.33
N SER A 163 1.86 26.13 -23.78
CA SER A 163 2.39 26.37 -25.14
C SER A 163 3.83 25.86 -25.31
N ARG A 164 4.70 26.04 -24.29
CA ARG A 164 6.12 25.67 -24.39
C ARG A 164 6.37 24.16 -24.53
N GLY A 165 5.41 23.32 -24.12
CA GLY A 165 5.52 21.87 -24.26
C GLY A 165 5.15 21.36 -25.66
N ILE A 166 4.32 22.11 -26.39
CA ILE A 166 3.82 21.70 -27.71
C ILE A 166 4.80 22.09 -28.82
N ASP A 167 5.53 23.19 -28.66
CA ASP A 167 6.54 23.66 -29.62
C ASP A 167 7.71 22.66 -29.82
N HIS A 168 7.93 21.75 -28.88
CA HIS A 168 8.95 20.68 -29.03
C HIS A 168 8.41 19.43 -29.76
N LEU A 169 7.09 19.28 -29.90
CA LEU A 169 6.46 18.11 -30.54
C LEU A 169 6.02 18.37 -31.98
N ILE A 170 5.97 19.63 -32.41
CA ILE A 170 5.71 20.02 -33.78
C ILE A 170 7.03 20.62 -34.31
N GLY A 171 7.77 19.82 -35.07
CA GLY A 171 8.96 20.29 -35.77
C GLY A 171 8.66 21.53 -36.64
N PRO A 172 9.67 22.34 -36.96
CA PRO A 172 9.45 23.59 -37.67
C PRO A 172 8.72 23.30 -38.98
N SER A 173 7.50 23.83 -39.11
CA SER A 173 6.86 23.93 -40.42
C SER A 173 7.65 24.98 -41.20
N ASP A 174 8.65 24.50 -41.94
CA ASP A 174 9.35 25.29 -42.94
C ASP A 174 8.33 25.77 -43.97
N GLY A 175 7.88 27.01 -43.79
CA GLY A 175 7.12 27.76 -44.77
C GLY A 175 8.00 28.01 -45.99
N VAL A 176 7.94 27.09 -46.95
CA VAL A 176 8.39 27.33 -48.32
C VAL A 176 7.44 28.38 -48.93
N TRP A 177 7.89 29.63 -48.97
CA TRP A 177 7.28 30.66 -49.79
C TRP A 177 7.66 30.39 -51.25
N LEU A 178 6.70 29.91 -52.03
CA LEU A 178 6.73 29.96 -53.49
C LEU A 178 6.70 31.42 -53.92
N SER A 179 7.84 31.95 -54.35
CA SER A 179 7.90 33.16 -55.16
C SER A 179 7.19 32.90 -56.49
N SER A 180 6.22 33.73 -56.84
CA SER A 180 5.76 33.90 -58.21
C SER A 180 5.71 35.40 -58.51
N ASP A 181 6.57 35.76 -59.46
CA ASP A 181 6.55 36.85 -60.42
C ASP A 181 5.71 38.11 -60.14
N GLU A 182 6.40 39.25 -60.20
CA GLU A 182 5.98 40.39 -61.02
C GLU A 182 7.21 41.29 -61.32
N GLY A 183 7.51 41.51 -62.61
CA GLY A 183 8.37 42.60 -63.11
C GLY A 183 9.66 42.21 -63.81
#